data_AF-A0A0G4ENQ8-F1
#
_entry.id   AF-A0A0G4ENQ8-F1
#
_cell.length_a   1.000
_cell.length_b   1.000
_cell.length_c   1.000
_cell.angle_alpha   90.00
_cell.angle_beta   90.00
_cell.angle_gamma   90.00
#
_symmetry.space_group_name_H-M   'P 1'
#
loop_
_entity.id
_entity.type
_entity.pdbx_description
1 polymer ?
#
loop_
_entity_poly.entity_id
_entity_poly.type
_entity_poly.pdbx_seq_one_letter_code
_entity_poly.pdbx_strand_id
1 'polypeptide(L)'
;MAPAFDSLVRSCYVLEQGDREWRVIGIFIRLAAIYRLTPDGLPLVLSVAHLHSKSAFDSLPLAIAIYRLIGHQLTHRGQRLALQQAANGEYQIARVPGTFRVVSYAELPANHRYAEGYQRTDPVIRRPQMGGWLYSSFSAFLLNCLVTVWHRQNGVTERMVVSGFVGRQDSRYVSLLTGSVAEEEGIVVDSRVDGGNVNWDHVTDSRVIIIGGYRAGDAVAASVSVGHGDVGLYTTEMLAGASAPLDARFPVLMDRARRLLRRFNLENGVISRGTVMA
;
A
#
# COMPACT_ATOMS: atom_id res chain seq x y z
N MET A 1 37.60 -0.84 -18.23
CA MET A 1 36.60 -1.85 -17.82
C MET A 1 35.29 -1.48 -18.51
N ALA A 2 34.69 -2.37 -19.29
CA ALA A 2 33.56 -2.02 -20.15
C ALA A 2 32.33 -1.59 -19.33
N PRO A 3 31.64 -0.49 -19.68
CA PRO A 3 30.51 0.06 -18.91
C PRO A 3 29.35 -0.93 -18.69
N ALA A 4 29.23 -1.95 -19.56
CA ALA A 4 28.24 -3.01 -19.43
C ALA A 4 28.52 -3.96 -18.24
N PHE A 5 29.79 -4.24 -17.91
CA PHE A 5 30.14 -5.16 -16.83
C PHE A 5 29.85 -4.55 -15.45
N ASP A 6 30.19 -3.27 -15.26
CA ASP A 6 29.89 -2.54 -14.02
C ASP A 6 28.37 -2.43 -13.76
N SER A 7 27.58 -2.22 -14.82
CA SER A 7 26.11 -2.21 -14.73
C SER A 7 25.53 -3.56 -14.26
N LEU A 8 26.05 -4.67 -14.79
CA LEU A 8 25.60 -6.01 -14.41
C LEU A 8 25.94 -6.32 -12.95
N VAL A 9 27.16 -6.02 -12.52
CA VAL A 9 27.59 -6.24 -11.12
C VAL A 9 26.73 -5.44 -10.15
N ARG A 10 26.41 -4.18 -10.46
CA ARG A 10 25.51 -3.37 -9.63
C ARG A 10 24.09 -3.93 -9.60
N SER A 11 23.59 -4.42 -10.72
CA SER A 11 22.26 -5.03 -10.79
C SER A 11 22.18 -6.33 -9.98
N CYS A 12 23.19 -7.20 -10.11
CA CYS A 12 23.32 -8.41 -9.29
C CYS A 12 23.37 -8.08 -7.80
N TYR A 13 24.16 -7.07 -7.41
CA TYR A 13 24.23 -6.63 -6.02
C TYR A 13 22.85 -6.25 -5.46
N VAL A 14 22.07 -5.43 -6.17
CA VAL A 14 20.74 -5.02 -5.71
C VAL A 14 19.76 -6.20 -5.68
N LEU A 15 19.83 -7.12 -6.64
CA LEU A 15 18.99 -8.32 -6.65
C LEU A 15 19.34 -9.29 -5.52
N GLU A 16 20.62 -9.38 -5.13
CA GLU A 16 21.07 -10.11 -3.95
C GLU A 16 20.65 -9.42 -2.65
N GLN A 17 20.48 -8.09 -2.67
CA GLN A 17 19.97 -7.35 -1.54
C GLN A 17 18.44 -7.47 -1.47
N GLY A 18 17.98 -8.36 -0.61
CA GLY A 18 16.57 -8.49 -0.22
C GLY A 18 15.89 -9.70 -0.84
N ASP A 19 15.04 -10.34 -0.05
CA ASP A 19 14.14 -11.39 -0.53
C ASP A 19 12.71 -10.88 -0.36
N ARG A 20 12.38 -10.58 0.89
CA ARG A 20 11.09 -10.03 1.29
C ARG A 20 10.77 -8.69 0.63
N GLU A 21 11.75 -7.78 0.54
CA GLU A 21 11.55 -6.45 -0.05
C GLU A 21 11.18 -6.56 -1.53
N TRP A 22 11.88 -7.40 -2.29
CA TRP A 22 11.56 -7.64 -3.70
C TRP A 22 10.19 -8.28 -3.87
N ARG A 23 9.81 -9.22 -2.98
CA ARG A 23 8.45 -9.80 -3.00
C ARG A 23 7.38 -8.72 -2.86
N VAL A 24 7.51 -7.83 -1.89
CA VAL A 24 6.50 -6.78 -1.66
C VAL A 24 6.53 -5.71 -2.75
N ILE A 25 7.71 -5.32 -3.24
CA ILE A 25 7.85 -4.43 -4.39
C ILE A 25 7.25 -5.06 -5.64
N GLY A 26 7.38 -6.37 -5.84
CA GLY A 26 6.72 -7.09 -6.92
C GLY A 26 5.19 -7.01 -6.85
N ILE A 27 4.62 -7.14 -5.64
CA ILE A 27 3.18 -6.93 -5.39
C ILE A 27 2.79 -5.49 -5.75
N PHE A 28 3.56 -4.52 -5.29
CA PHE A 28 3.35 -3.11 -5.59
C PHE A 28 3.36 -2.83 -7.10
N ILE A 29 4.33 -3.37 -7.85
CA ILE A 29 4.44 -3.20 -9.31
C ILE A 29 3.21 -3.78 -10.04
N ARG A 30 2.74 -4.96 -9.63
CA ARG A 30 1.54 -5.59 -10.24
C ARG A 30 0.30 -4.72 -10.03
N LEU A 31 0.09 -4.24 -8.81
CA LEU A 31 -1.02 -3.33 -8.52
C LEU A 31 -0.86 -2.02 -9.30
N ALA A 32 0.34 -1.44 -9.33
CA ALA A 32 0.63 -0.24 -10.11
C ALA A 32 0.28 -0.42 -11.60
N ALA A 33 0.52 -1.60 -12.18
CA ALA A 33 0.11 -1.91 -13.55
C ALA A 33 -1.42 -1.98 -13.71
N ILE A 34 -2.14 -2.59 -12.78
CA ILE A 34 -3.63 -2.60 -12.77
C ILE A 34 -4.17 -1.16 -12.67
N TYR A 35 -3.57 -0.32 -11.83
CA TYR A 35 -3.89 1.12 -11.73
C TYR A 35 -3.33 1.96 -12.90
N ARG A 36 -2.76 1.34 -13.94
CA ARG A 36 -2.21 2.00 -15.14
C ARG A 36 -1.17 3.07 -14.82
N LEU A 37 -0.37 2.84 -13.78
CA LEU A 37 0.73 3.72 -13.39
C LEU A 37 2.03 3.38 -14.12
N THR A 38 2.06 2.32 -14.95
CA THR A 38 3.21 1.90 -15.76
C THR A 38 2.98 2.30 -17.23
N PRO A 39 3.23 3.56 -17.62
CA PRO A 39 2.92 4.05 -18.99
C PRO A 39 3.65 3.26 -20.07
N ASP A 40 4.88 2.81 -19.79
CA ASP A 40 5.72 2.05 -20.72
C ASP A 40 5.52 0.52 -20.60
N GLY A 41 4.55 0.10 -19.77
CA GLY A 41 4.23 -1.32 -19.54
C GLY A 41 5.16 -2.03 -18.56
N LEU A 42 5.11 -3.37 -18.60
CA LEU A 42 5.97 -4.28 -17.85
C LEU A 42 6.83 -5.10 -18.83
N PRO A 43 8.04 -5.56 -18.44
CA PRO A 43 8.68 -5.40 -17.14
C PRO A 43 9.29 -4.00 -16.92
N LEU A 44 9.44 -3.60 -15.66
CA LEU A 44 10.23 -2.41 -15.31
C LEU A 44 11.72 -2.73 -15.40
N VAL A 45 12.53 -1.75 -15.79
CA VAL A 45 13.97 -1.88 -15.96
C VAL A 45 14.70 -1.25 -14.77
N LEU A 46 15.62 -1.97 -14.12
CA LEU A 46 16.42 -1.37 -13.06
C LEU A 46 17.37 -0.31 -13.63
N SER A 47 17.18 0.95 -13.22
CA SER A 47 18.04 2.03 -13.69
C SER A 47 19.29 2.15 -12.81
N VAL A 48 20.40 1.56 -13.26
CA VAL A 48 21.70 1.70 -12.59
C VAL A 48 22.22 3.14 -12.55
N ALA A 49 21.68 4.04 -13.38
CA ALA A 49 21.99 5.47 -13.32
C ALA A 49 21.59 6.11 -11.97
N HIS A 50 20.63 5.51 -11.27
CA HIS A 50 20.19 5.93 -9.94
C HIS A 50 20.97 5.21 -8.81
N LEU A 51 21.89 4.30 -9.15
CA LEU A 51 22.87 3.68 -8.26
C LEU A 51 24.22 4.39 -8.38
N HIS A 52 24.30 5.63 -7.87
CA HIS A 52 25.53 6.44 -7.97
C HIS A 52 26.74 5.72 -7.37
N SER A 53 26.58 5.10 -6.20
CA SER A 53 27.58 4.27 -5.55
C SER A 53 26.93 3.23 -4.63
N LYS A 54 27.68 2.18 -4.27
CA LYS A 54 27.28 1.22 -3.24
C LYS A 54 26.96 1.92 -1.91
N SER A 55 27.82 2.85 -1.48
CA SER A 55 27.61 3.61 -0.23
C SER A 55 26.35 4.46 -0.25
N ALA A 56 25.95 5.01 -1.40
CA ALA A 56 24.71 5.78 -1.54
C ALA A 56 23.45 4.89 -1.56
N PHE A 57 23.60 3.62 -1.96
CA PHE A 57 22.53 2.63 -1.85
C PHE A 57 22.38 2.15 -0.40
N ASP A 58 23.51 1.78 0.23
CA ASP A 58 23.56 1.26 1.60
C ASP A 58 23.19 2.31 2.67
N SER A 59 23.20 3.60 2.31
CA SER A 59 22.75 4.68 3.20
C SER A 59 21.23 4.80 3.31
N LEU A 60 20.48 4.13 2.44
CA LEU A 60 19.02 4.09 2.47
C LEU A 60 18.52 2.75 3.01
N PRO A 61 17.38 2.72 3.70
CA PRO A 61 16.64 1.49 3.90
C PRO A 61 16.37 0.80 2.57
N LEU A 62 16.59 -0.52 2.53
CA LEU A 62 16.58 -1.31 1.29
C LEU A 62 15.30 -1.15 0.46
N ALA A 63 14.11 -1.15 1.08
CA ALA A 63 12.85 -0.96 0.37
C ALA A 63 12.74 0.42 -0.31
N ILE A 64 13.27 1.46 0.33
CA ILE A 64 13.34 2.83 -0.21
C ILE A 64 14.35 2.88 -1.36
N ALA A 65 15.50 2.24 -1.19
CA ALA A 65 16.55 2.15 -2.20
C ALA A 65 16.04 1.43 -3.45
N ILE A 66 15.39 0.27 -3.30
CA ILE A 66 14.76 -0.47 -4.41
C ILE A 66 13.70 0.39 -5.10
N TYR A 67 12.80 1.02 -4.36
CA TYR A 67 11.78 1.88 -4.96
C TYR A 67 12.39 3.03 -5.77
N ARG A 68 13.48 3.65 -5.29
CA ARG A 68 14.19 4.71 -6.03
C ARG A 68 14.63 4.26 -7.43
N LEU A 69 14.98 2.98 -7.60
CA LEU A 69 15.41 2.42 -8.88
C LEU A 69 14.28 2.23 -9.90
N ILE A 70 13.02 2.21 -9.45
CA ILE A 70 11.88 1.92 -10.32
C ILE A 70 10.84 3.05 -10.36
N GLY A 71 10.73 3.87 -9.31
CA GLY A 71 9.65 4.86 -9.15
C GLY A 71 9.59 5.89 -10.28
N HIS A 72 10.73 6.21 -10.90
CA HIS A 72 10.79 7.14 -12.03
C HIS A 72 10.13 6.60 -13.33
N GLN A 73 9.91 5.28 -13.44
CA GLN A 73 9.17 4.64 -14.53
C GLN A 73 7.66 4.61 -14.29
N LEU A 74 7.22 5.00 -13.09
CA LEU A 74 5.80 5.06 -12.76
C LEU A 74 5.28 6.48 -12.94
N THR A 75 4.04 6.61 -13.40
CA THR A 75 3.40 7.90 -13.66
C THR A 75 1.97 7.93 -13.14
N HIS A 76 1.64 8.99 -12.40
CA HIS A 76 0.26 9.31 -12.01
C HIS A 76 -0.09 10.71 -12.51
N ARG A 77 -1.15 10.84 -13.30
CA ARG A 77 -1.65 12.10 -13.88
C ARG A 77 -0.54 12.91 -14.58
N GLY A 78 0.29 12.24 -15.37
CA GLY A 78 1.39 12.84 -16.12
C GLY A 78 2.64 13.18 -15.29
N GLN A 79 2.64 12.90 -13.98
CA GLN A 79 3.81 13.13 -13.11
C GLN A 79 4.49 11.82 -12.74
N ARG A 80 5.82 11.79 -12.85
CA ARG A 80 6.63 10.63 -12.44
C ARG A 80 6.60 10.45 -10.93
N LEU A 81 6.44 9.22 -10.46
CA LEU A 81 6.50 8.84 -9.05
C LEU A 81 7.94 8.60 -8.59
N ALA A 82 8.87 9.46 -9.01
CA ALA A 82 10.26 9.38 -8.59
C ALA A 82 10.39 9.78 -7.11
N LEU A 83 11.20 9.02 -6.37
CA LEU A 83 11.60 9.37 -5.02
C LEU A 83 12.56 10.57 -5.06
N GLN A 84 12.24 11.62 -4.31
CA GLN A 84 13.06 12.80 -4.12
C GLN A 84 13.38 12.97 -2.63
N GLN A 85 14.56 13.51 -2.34
CA GLN A 85 14.96 13.85 -0.97
C GLN A 85 15.02 15.39 -0.87
N ALA A 86 14.36 15.94 0.15
CA ALA A 86 14.35 17.35 0.45
C ALA A 86 15.58 17.74 1.28
N ALA A 87 15.87 19.05 1.35
CA ALA A 87 17.04 19.58 2.07
C ALA A 87 17.02 19.28 3.57
N ASN A 88 15.83 19.07 4.16
CA ASN A 88 15.65 18.69 5.56
C ASN A 88 15.82 17.18 5.80
N GLY A 89 16.21 16.40 4.80
CA GLY A 89 16.38 14.95 4.88
C GLY A 89 15.09 14.14 4.74
N GLU A 90 13.93 14.79 4.64
CA GLU A 90 12.67 14.11 4.35
C GLU A 90 12.58 13.68 2.89
N TYR A 91 11.66 12.78 2.60
CA TYR A 91 11.42 12.22 1.29
C TYR A 91 10.09 12.68 0.72
N GLN A 92 9.99 12.67 -0.61
CA GLN A 92 8.77 12.97 -1.34
C GLN A 92 8.64 12.01 -2.53
N ILE A 93 7.41 11.59 -2.81
CA ILE A 93 7.05 10.86 -4.03
C ILE A 93 5.94 11.63 -4.74
N ALA A 94 6.30 12.35 -5.80
CA ALA A 94 5.39 13.15 -6.61
C ALA A 94 4.39 13.99 -5.76
N ARG A 95 3.11 13.99 -6.19
CA ARG A 95 1.98 14.67 -5.55
C ARG A 95 1.34 13.89 -4.40
N VAL A 96 2.01 12.90 -3.78
CA VAL A 96 1.57 12.47 -2.44
C VAL A 96 1.57 13.73 -1.58
N PRO A 97 0.43 14.13 -0.97
CA PRO A 97 0.39 15.42 -0.30
C PRO A 97 1.39 15.47 0.85
N GLY A 98 2.43 16.27 0.70
CA GLY A 98 3.48 16.45 1.69
C GLY A 98 4.69 15.52 1.54
N THR A 99 5.54 15.60 2.54
CA THR A 99 6.76 14.81 2.70
C THR A 99 6.50 13.59 3.59
N PHE A 100 7.46 12.68 3.66
CA PHE A 100 7.47 11.64 4.67
C PHE A 100 8.90 11.42 5.17
N ARG A 101 9.04 10.79 6.33
CA ARG A 101 10.33 10.44 6.91
C ARG A 101 10.32 9.03 7.45
N VAL A 102 11.50 8.47 7.57
CA VAL A 102 11.73 7.25 8.35
C VAL A 102 11.58 7.59 9.82
N VAL A 103 10.86 6.75 10.56
CA VAL A 103 10.81 6.77 12.02
C VAL A 103 11.75 5.68 12.50
N SER A 104 12.80 6.05 13.21
CA SER A 104 13.75 5.09 13.75
C SER A 104 13.11 4.26 14.87
N TYR A 105 13.65 3.06 15.09
CA TYR A 105 13.20 2.19 16.18
C TYR A 105 13.26 2.90 17.56
N ALA A 106 14.28 3.73 17.78
CA ALA A 106 14.46 4.46 19.04
C ALA A 106 13.41 5.57 19.28
N GLU A 107 12.74 6.03 18.23
CA GLU A 107 11.63 6.99 18.36
C GLU A 107 10.31 6.30 18.76
N LEU A 108 10.21 4.97 18.63
CA LEU A 108 9.00 4.23 18.97
C LEU A 108 8.98 3.87 20.45
N PRO A 109 7.86 4.10 21.16
CA PRO A 109 7.69 3.59 22.52
C PRO A 109 7.87 2.08 22.60
N ALA A 110 8.38 1.55 23.72
CA ALA A 110 8.69 0.12 23.87
C ALA A 110 7.49 -0.81 23.58
N ASN A 111 6.28 -0.36 23.91
CA ASN A 111 5.03 -1.11 23.68
C ASN A 111 4.27 -0.63 22.43
N HIS A 112 4.92 0.11 21.54
CA HIS A 112 4.29 0.58 20.33
C HIS A 112 4.11 -0.58 19.35
N ARG A 113 2.90 -0.72 18.78
CA ARG A 113 2.55 -1.82 17.87
C ARG A 113 3.50 -2.00 16.68
N TYR A 114 4.09 -0.91 16.18
CA TYR A 114 5.07 -0.97 15.08
C TYR A 114 6.52 -1.15 15.54
N ALA A 115 6.79 -1.15 16.85
CA ALA A 115 8.08 -1.60 17.38
C ALA A 115 8.17 -3.13 17.28
N GLU A 116 7.05 -3.84 17.50
CA GLU A 116 6.94 -5.27 17.23
C GLU A 116 7.04 -5.54 15.71
N GLY A 117 8.06 -6.29 15.30
CA GLY A 117 8.29 -6.58 13.88
C GLY A 117 8.93 -5.45 13.07
N TYR A 118 9.47 -4.41 13.72
CA TYR A 118 10.21 -3.34 13.05
C TYR A 118 11.35 -3.90 12.21
N GLN A 119 11.40 -3.52 10.93
CA GLN A 119 12.44 -3.94 10.00
C GLN A 119 13.26 -2.73 9.57
N ARG A 120 14.58 -2.77 9.76
CA ARG A 120 15.46 -1.68 9.32
C ARG A 120 15.49 -1.52 7.80
N THR A 121 15.29 -2.60 7.07
CA THR A 121 15.27 -2.65 5.60
C THR A 121 13.95 -2.12 5.01
N ASP A 122 12.84 -2.23 5.74
CA ASP A 122 11.52 -1.68 5.40
C ASP A 122 10.91 -0.98 6.63
N PRO A 123 11.39 0.24 6.96
CA PRO A 123 11.13 0.86 8.26
C PRO A 123 9.79 1.58 8.31
N VAL A 124 9.35 1.89 9.53
CA VAL A 124 8.16 2.69 9.80
C VAL A 124 8.26 4.06 9.13
N ILE A 125 7.18 4.48 8.49
CA ILE A 125 7.10 5.77 7.79
C ILE A 125 6.12 6.72 8.48
N ARG A 126 6.59 7.92 8.76
CA ARG A 126 5.77 9.06 9.22
C ARG A 126 5.51 9.99 8.07
N ARG A 127 4.23 10.32 7.88
CA ARG A 127 3.77 11.41 7.04
C ARG A 127 3.19 12.51 7.94
N PRO A 128 3.94 13.59 8.22
CA PRO A 128 3.53 14.59 9.20
C PRO A 128 2.28 15.37 8.78
N GLN A 129 2.03 15.50 7.47
CA GLN A 129 0.84 16.17 6.96
C GLN A 129 -0.43 15.29 7.14
N MET A 130 -1.60 15.93 7.16
CA MET A 130 -2.92 15.26 7.23
C MET A 130 -3.15 14.42 8.50
N GLY A 131 -2.75 14.93 9.67
CA GLY A 131 -3.04 14.29 10.97
C GLY A 131 -1.93 13.36 11.48
N GLY A 132 -0.76 13.34 10.84
CA GLY A 132 0.40 12.62 11.35
C GLY A 132 0.32 11.10 11.14
N TRP A 133 0.00 10.67 9.92
CA TRP A 133 -0.09 9.24 9.60
C TRP A 133 1.23 8.51 9.87
N LEU A 134 1.11 7.33 10.44
CA LEU A 134 2.18 6.38 10.70
C LEU A 134 1.85 5.06 10.01
N TYR A 135 2.76 4.56 9.20
CA TYR A 135 2.63 3.28 8.51
C TYR A 135 3.63 2.30 9.10
N SER A 136 3.24 1.03 9.24
CA SER A 136 4.09 -0.01 9.84
C SER A 136 5.39 -0.25 9.07
N SER A 137 5.42 0.08 7.77
CA SER A 137 6.61 0.01 6.92
C SER A 137 6.53 0.96 5.73
N PHE A 138 7.62 1.11 4.96
CA PHE A 138 7.64 1.87 3.72
C PHE A 138 6.83 1.19 2.63
N SER A 139 6.87 -0.13 2.55
CA SER A 139 6.02 -0.89 1.64
C SER A 139 4.53 -0.72 1.96
N ALA A 140 4.16 -0.72 3.25
CA ALA A 140 2.78 -0.45 3.67
C ALA A 140 2.35 0.96 3.25
N PHE A 141 3.22 1.96 3.40
CA PHE A 141 2.98 3.31 2.89
C PHE A 141 2.75 3.33 1.37
N LEU A 142 3.59 2.65 0.58
CA LEU A 142 3.44 2.58 -0.89
C LEU A 142 2.13 1.91 -1.33
N LEU A 143 1.78 0.77 -0.71
CA LEU A 143 0.54 0.06 -0.99
C LEU A 143 -0.69 0.90 -0.61
N ASN A 144 -0.62 1.62 0.52
CA ASN A 144 -1.67 2.57 0.89
C ASN A 144 -1.77 3.72 -0.12
N CYS A 145 -0.65 4.25 -0.61
CA CYS A 145 -0.67 5.28 -1.65
C CYS A 145 -1.34 4.81 -2.94
N LEU A 146 -1.13 3.56 -3.37
CA LEU A 146 -1.80 3.00 -4.55
C LEU A 146 -3.32 3.07 -4.41
N VAL A 147 -3.84 2.53 -3.31
CA VAL A 147 -5.29 2.36 -3.10
C VAL A 147 -5.98 3.65 -2.67
N THR A 148 -5.28 4.60 -2.01
CA THR A 148 -5.93 5.82 -1.50
C THR A 148 -5.61 7.09 -2.28
N VAL A 149 -4.45 7.19 -2.93
CA VAL A 149 -3.96 8.43 -3.57
C VAL A 149 -3.85 8.29 -5.08
N TRP A 150 -3.31 7.17 -5.57
CA TRP A 150 -2.97 6.98 -6.99
C TRP A 150 -4.02 6.22 -7.79
N HIS A 151 -5.14 5.85 -7.17
CA HIS A 151 -6.22 5.09 -7.83
C HIS A 151 -6.98 5.89 -8.92
N ARG A 152 -6.81 7.20 -8.99
CA ARG A 152 -7.55 8.09 -9.92
C ARG A 152 -6.78 8.41 -11.21
N GLN A 153 -6.11 7.40 -11.76
CA GLN A 153 -5.44 7.48 -13.06
C GLN A 153 -6.47 7.43 -14.20
N ASN A 154 -6.21 8.16 -15.29
CA ASN A 154 -7.10 8.16 -16.45
C ASN A 154 -7.30 6.74 -16.99
N GLY A 155 -8.57 6.34 -17.17
CA GLY A 155 -8.94 5.01 -17.65
C GLY A 155 -8.95 3.91 -16.58
N VAL A 156 -8.72 4.23 -15.31
CA VAL A 156 -8.98 3.34 -14.18
C VAL A 156 -10.12 3.93 -13.36
N THR A 157 -11.19 3.15 -13.20
CA THR A 157 -12.32 3.54 -12.35
C THR A 157 -12.30 2.67 -11.11
N GLU A 158 -11.33 2.90 -10.23
CA GLU A 158 -11.48 2.39 -8.87
C GLU A 158 -12.67 3.11 -8.24
N ARG A 159 -13.55 2.32 -7.63
CA ARG A 159 -14.74 2.83 -6.97
C ARG A 159 -14.97 2.10 -5.66
N MET A 160 -15.52 2.83 -4.71
CA MET A 160 -16.16 2.23 -3.55
C MET A 160 -17.47 1.59 -4.04
N VAL A 161 -17.65 0.30 -3.77
CA VAL A 161 -18.85 -0.45 -4.15
C VAL A 161 -19.86 -0.44 -3.02
N VAL A 162 -19.38 -0.70 -1.80
CA VAL A 162 -20.19 -0.78 -0.59
C VAL A 162 -19.48 -0.05 0.55
N SER A 163 -20.24 0.65 1.38
CA SER A 163 -19.80 1.15 2.69
C SER A 163 -20.76 0.67 3.76
N GLY A 164 -20.23 0.06 4.82
CA GLY A 164 -21.00 -0.36 5.98
C GLY A 164 -20.46 0.25 7.27
N PHE A 165 -21.30 0.99 8.00
CA PHE A 165 -20.97 1.43 9.35
C PHE A 165 -21.22 0.29 10.33
N VAL A 166 -20.16 -0.15 11.00
CA VAL A 166 -20.21 -1.23 12.01
C VAL A 166 -20.12 -0.65 13.42
N GLY A 167 -19.37 0.45 13.58
CA GLY A 167 -19.10 1.08 14.86
C GLY A 167 -17.76 0.67 15.46
N ARG A 168 -17.03 1.65 16.01
CA ARG A 168 -15.65 1.46 16.51
C ARG A 168 -15.53 0.50 17.69
N GLN A 169 -16.61 0.35 18.47
CA GLN A 169 -16.64 -0.49 19.67
C GLN A 169 -17.21 -1.89 19.40
N ASP A 170 -17.64 -2.19 18.16
CA ASP A 170 -18.09 -3.54 17.81
C ASP A 170 -16.89 -4.50 17.82
N SER A 171 -16.98 -5.58 18.60
CA SER A 171 -15.90 -6.55 18.76
C SER A 171 -15.48 -7.19 17.44
N ARG A 172 -16.41 -7.31 16.48
CA ARG A 172 -16.15 -7.84 15.13
C ARG A 172 -15.34 -6.86 14.29
N TYR A 173 -15.66 -5.57 14.40
CA TYR A 173 -14.89 -4.49 13.77
C TYR A 173 -13.46 -4.46 14.32
N VAL A 174 -13.33 -4.47 15.65
CA VAL A 174 -12.02 -4.51 16.32
C VAL A 174 -11.23 -5.75 15.89
N SER A 175 -11.88 -6.92 15.81
CA SER A 175 -11.25 -8.16 15.36
C SER A 175 -10.74 -8.08 13.92
N LEU A 176 -11.49 -7.46 13.00
CA LEU A 176 -11.01 -7.22 11.64
C LEU A 176 -9.83 -6.23 11.59
N LEU A 177 -9.86 -5.20 12.44
CA LEU A 177 -8.85 -4.14 12.51
C LEU A 177 -7.53 -4.60 13.15
N THR A 178 -7.55 -5.58 14.06
CA THR A 178 -6.35 -6.03 14.79
C THR A 178 -5.96 -7.47 14.50
N GLY A 179 -6.90 -8.33 14.12
CA GLY A 179 -6.67 -9.76 13.91
C GLY A 179 -5.72 -10.07 12.75
N SER A 180 -5.11 -11.25 12.81
CA SER A 180 -4.25 -11.75 11.72
C SER A 180 -5.09 -12.06 10.48
N VAL A 181 -4.62 -11.68 9.30
CA VAL A 181 -5.18 -12.09 8.00
C VAL A 181 -4.13 -12.97 7.32
N ALA A 182 -4.56 -14.13 6.84
CA ALA A 182 -3.64 -15.05 6.19
C ALA A 182 -3.24 -14.47 4.82
N GLU A 183 -2.02 -14.73 4.37
CA GLU A 183 -1.52 -14.12 3.13
C GLU A 183 -2.34 -14.57 1.90
N GLU A 184 -2.93 -15.76 1.96
CA GLU A 184 -3.86 -16.28 0.98
C GLU A 184 -5.22 -15.56 0.96
N GLU A 185 -5.57 -14.79 1.99
CA GLU A 185 -6.79 -14.00 2.03
C GLU A 185 -6.51 -12.55 1.60
N GLY A 186 -5.36 -11.99 1.95
CA GLY A 186 -4.98 -10.66 1.53
C GLY A 186 -3.68 -10.13 2.13
N ILE A 187 -3.22 -9.01 1.58
CA ILE A 187 -2.07 -8.27 2.10
C ILE A 187 -2.58 -7.17 3.03
N VAL A 188 -2.13 -7.19 4.29
CA VAL A 188 -2.52 -6.22 5.31
C VAL A 188 -1.61 -4.99 5.24
N VAL A 189 -2.24 -3.82 5.22
CA VAL A 189 -1.61 -2.52 5.25
C VAL A 189 -2.15 -1.75 6.45
N ASP A 190 -1.38 -1.77 7.54
CA ASP A 190 -1.74 -1.08 8.79
C ASP A 190 -1.25 0.37 8.78
N SER A 191 -2.10 1.26 9.26
CA SER A 191 -1.81 2.68 9.39
C SER A 191 -2.46 3.26 10.65
N ARG A 192 -1.87 4.32 11.18
CA ARG A 192 -2.30 4.96 12.42
C ARG A 192 -2.25 6.47 12.29
N VAL A 193 -3.27 7.15 12.80
CA VAL A 193 -3.28 8.61 12.97
C VAL A 193 -3.00 8.90 14.43
N ASP A 194 -1.88 9.56 14.72
CA ASP A 194 -1.47 9.90 16.09
C ASP A 194 -1.20 11.41 16.30
N GLY A 195 -1.67 12.26 15.39
CA GLY A 195 -1.49 13.71 15.50
C GLY A 195 -0.03 14.17 15.35
N GLY A 196 0.86 13.30 14.89
CA GLY A 196 2.29 13.58 14.78
C GLY A 196 3.07 13.23 16.05
N ASN A 197 2.40 12.72 17.09
CA ASN A 197 3.01 12.32 18.35
C ASN A 197 2.78 10.83 18.60
N VAL A 198 3.86 10.04 18.55
CA VAL A 198 3.83 8.58 18.78
C VAL A 198 3.40 8.18 20.21
N ASN A 199 3.39 9.14 21.14
CA ASN A 199 2.92 8.98 22.52
C ASN A 199 1.50 9.50 22.71
N TRP A 200 0.75 9.82 21.66
CA TRP A 200 -0.60 10.35 21.82
C TRP A 200 -1.57 9.24 22.22
N ASP A 201 -2.40 9.49 23.24
CA ASP A 201 -3.38 8.50 23.71
C ASP A 201 -4.61 8.35 22.81
N HIS A 202 -4.88 9.34 21.94
CA HIS A 202 -6.07 9.39 21.09
C HIS A 202 -5.77 8.92 19.66
N VAL A 203 -5.12 7.77 19.54
CA VAL A 203 -4.79 7.20 18.22
C VAL A 203 -6.04 6.70 17.50
N THR A 204 -6.05 6.83 16.18
CA THR A 204 -7.02 6.14 15.33
C THR A 204 -6.29 5.18 14.41
N ASP A 205 -6.52 3.88 14.63
CA ASP A 205 -6.01 2.83 13.76
C ASP A 205 -6.89 2.70 12.52
N SER A 206 -6.26 2.46 11.38
CA SER A 206 -6.90 2.17 10.09
C SER A 206 -6.14 1.04 9.40
N ARG A 207 -6.86 0.22 8.65
CA ARG A 207 -6.31 -0.94 7.96
C ARG A 207 -6.88 -1.01 6.56
N VAL A 208 -6.02 -1.27 5.59
CA VAL A 208 -6.44 -1.73 4.26
C VAL A 208 -6.01 -3.16 4.07
N ILE A 209 -6.90 -4.00 3.57
CA ILE A 209 -6.63 -5.40 3.24
C ILE A 209 -6.80 -5.53 1.73
N ILE A 210 -5.68 -5.71 1.02
CA ILE A 210 -5.69 -5.92 -0.42
C ILE A 210 -6.02 -7.39 -0.66
N ILE A 211 -7.25 -7.63 -1.14
CA ILE A 211 -7.78 -8.98 -1.37
C ILE A 211 -7.66 -9.39 -2.84
N GLY A 212 -7.29 -8.48 -3.75
CA GLY A 212 -6.93 -8.85 -5.12
C GLY A 212 -6.03 -7.87 -5.85
N GLY A 213 -5.41 -8.36 -6.93
CA GLY A 213 -4.47 -7.60 -7.77
C GLY A 213 -3.00 -7.88 -7.46
N TYR A 214 -2.71 -8.64 -6.41
CA TYR A 214 -1.34 -8.96 -5.98
C TYR A 214 -0.82 -10.30 -6.53
N ARG A 215 -1.70 -11.17 -7.06
CA ARG A 215 -1.33 -12.49 -7.61
C ARG A 215 -0.99 -12.42 -9.10
N ALA A 216 -0.25 -13.42 -9.56
CA ALA A 216 -0.01 -13.59 -10.99
C ALA A 216 -1.34 -13.87 -11.70
N GLY A 217 -1.61 -13.16 -12.80
CA GLY A 217 -2.85 -13.28 -13.57
C GLY A 217 -4.05 -12.50 -13.03
N ASP A 218 -3.96 -11.89 -11.85
CA ASP A 218 -5.02 -10.97 -11.39
C ASP A 218 -5.07 -9.76 -12.34
N ALA A 219 -6.24 -9.48 -12.91
CA ALA A 219 -6.49 -8.31 -13.78
C ALA A 219 -7.21 -7.17 -13.04
N VAL A 220 -7.59 -7.40 -11.78
CA VAL A 220 -8.43 -6.55 -10.96
C VAL A 220 -7.76 -6.33 -9.61
N ALA A 221 -7.72 -5.09 -9.16
CA ALA A 221 -7.40 -4.74 -7.78
C ALA A 221 -8.69 -4.69 -6.97
N ALA A 222 -8.65 -5.29 -5.79
CA ALA A 222 -9.77 -5.32 -4.85
C ALA A 222 -9.25 -5.14 -3.43
N SER A 223 -9.90 -4.30 -2.63
CA SER A 223 -9.46 -4.04 -1.26
C SER A 223 -10.63 -3.79 -0.30
N VAL A 224 -10.36 -4.04 0.98
CA VAL A 224 -11.25 -3.72 2.11
C VAL A 224 -10.56 -2.65 2.95
N SER A 225 -11.19 -1.49 3.07
CA SER A 225 -10.73 -0.41 3.97
C SER A 225 -11.51 -0.50 5.28
N VAL A 226 -10.80 -0.38 6.40
CA VAL A 226 -11.34 -0.49 7.76
C VAL A 226 -10.81 0.70 8.55
N GLY A 227 -11.68 1.63 8.91
CA GLY A 227 -11.27 2.84 9.60
C GLY A 227 -12.46 3.62 10.13
N HIS A 228 -12.28 4.34 11.23
CA HIS A 228 -13.30 5.21 11.83
C HIS A 228 -14.64 4.54 12.21
N GLY A 229 -14.74 3.21 12.24
CA GLY A 229 -15.97 2.45 12.47
C GLY A 229 -16.67 1.98 11.18
N ASP A 230 -16.12 2.34 10.03
CA ASP A 230 -16.62 1.98 8.71
C ASP A 230 -15.78 0.86 8.08
N VAL A 231 -16.46 0.05 7.27
CA VAL A 231 -15.84 -0.94 6.38
C VAL A 231 -16.27 -0.63 4.96
N GLY A 232 -15.31 -0.29 4.10
CA GLY A 232 -15.52 0.02 2.69
C GLY A 232 -14.93 -1.05 1.77
N LEU A 233 -15.65 -1.38 0.70
CA LEU A 233 -15.19 -2.32 -0.34
C LEU A 233 -14.86 -1.56 -1.62
N TYR A 234 -13.67 -1.78 -2.17
CA TYR A 234 -13.16 -1.06 -3.35
C TYR A 234 -12.70 -2.04 -4.42
N THR A 235 -12.95 -1.72 -5.68
CA THR A 235 -12.49 -2.54 -6.82
C THR A 235 -12.22 -1.70 -8.06
N THR A 236 -11.35 -2.21 -8.93
CA THR A 236 -11.15 -1.72 -10.30
C THR A 236 -11.95 -2.51 -11.34
N GLU A 237 -12.82 -3.44 -10.93
CA GLU A 237 -13.73 -4.15 -11.84
C GLU A 237 -14.56 -3.18 -12.68
N MET A 238 -14.71 -3.51 -13.95
CA MET A 238 -15.65 -2.81 -14.82
C MET A 238 -17.08 -3.14 -14.42
N LEU A 239 -17.93 -2.12 -14.36
CA LEU A 239 -19.33 -2.28 -14.00
C LEU A 239 -20.08 -3.10 -15.07
N ALA A 240 -20.49 -4.31 -14.74
CA ALA A 240 -21.39 -5.11 -15.58
C ALA A 240 -22.85 -4.80 -15.24
N GLY A 241 -23.48 -3.85 -15.95
CA GLY A 241 -24.92 -3.54 -15.85
C GLY A 241 -25.35 -2.95 -14.50
N ALA A 242 -25.77 -1.67 -14.47
CA ALA A 242 -26.05 -0.95 -13.23
C ALA A 242 -27.12 -1.61 -12.33
N SER A 243 -28.11 -2.29 -12.91
CA SER A 243 -29.24 -2.89 -12.19
C SER A 243 -29.01 -4.33 -11.72
N ALA A 244 -27.88 -4.96 -12.06
CA ALA A 244 -27.60 -6.33 -11.64
C ALA A 244 -27.22 -6.42 -10.14
N PRO A 245 -27.39 -7.59 -9.49
CA PRO A 245 -26.89 -7.81 -8.13
C PRO A 245 -25.38 -7.59 -8.02
N LEU A 246 -24.88 -7.25 -6.82
CA LEU A 246 -23.46 -6.98 -6.61
C LEU A 246 -22.55 -8.15 -7.03
N ASP A 247 -22.98 -9.39 -6.76
CA ASP A 247 -22.21 -10.59 -7.13
C ASP A 247 -22.07 -10.77 -8.65
N ALA A 248 -23.01 -10.23 -9.43
CA ALA A 248 -22.94 -10.21 -10.90
C ALA A 248 -22.16 -9.01 -11.42
N ARG A 249 -22.23 -7.86 -10.71
CA ARG A 249 -21.52 -6.62 -11.08
C ARG A 249 -20.03 -6.68 -10.79
N PHE A 250 -19.65 -7.30 -9.67
CA PHE A 250 -18.29 -7.31 -9.12
C PHE A 250 -17.93 -8.70 -8.56
N PRO A 251 -17.92 -9.74 -9.41
CA PRO A 251 -17.73 -11.12 -8.97
C PRO A 251 -16.41 -11.34 -8.22
N VAL A 252 -15.31 -10.70 -8.65
CA VAL A 252 -14.00 -10.88 -8.01
C VAL A 252 -13.98 -10.24 -6.62
N LEU A 253 -14.47 -9.00 -6.50
CA LEU A 253 -14.57 -8.32 -5.21
C LEU A 253 -15.48 -9.09 -4.25
N MET A 254 -16.70 -9.45 -4.69
CA MET A 254 -17.70 -10.05 -3.81
C MET A 254 -17.29 -11.42 -3.31
N ASP A 255 -16.75 -12.27 -4.18
CA ASP A 255 -16.27 -13.60 -3.79
C ASP A 255 -15.20 -13.52 -2.68
N ARG A 256 -14.19 -12.64 -2.87
CA ARG A 256 -13.08 -12.48 -1.93
C ARG A 256 -13.50 -11.75 -0.65
N ALA A 257 -14.30 -10.68 -0.76
CA ALA A 257 -14.76 -9.89 0.37
C ALA A 257 -15.71 -10.69 1.27
N ARG A 258 -16.65 -11.47 0.70
CA ARG A 258 -17.55 -12.31 1.50
C ARG A 258 -16.77 -13.34 2.32
N ARG A 259 -15.77 -14.02 1.72
CA ARG A 259 -14.91 -14.97 2.46
C ARG A 259 -14.22 -14.29 3.65
N LEU A 260 -13.56 -13.16 3.42
CA LEU A 260 -12.87 -12.43 4.47
C LEU A 260 -13.84 -11.97 5.57
N LEU A 261 -14.95 -11.31 5.19
CA LEU A 261 -15.90 -10.73 6.13
C LEU A 261 -16.69 -11.78 6.93
N ARG A 262 -16.97 -12.96 6.35
CA ARG A 262 -17.59 -14.09 7.07
C ARG A 262 -16.76 -14.53 8.26
N ARG A 263 -15.43 -14.58 8.11
CA ARG A 263 -14.52 -14.98 9.19
C ARG A 263 -14.64 -14.09 10.42
N PHE A 264 -15.00 -12.82 10.20
CA PHE A 264 -15.20 -11.83 11.27
C PHE A 264 -16.69 -11.58 11.58
N ASN A 265 -17.62 -12.36 11.03
CA ASN A 265 -19.07 -12.17 11.19
C ASN A 265 -19.58 -10.77 10.77
N LEU A 266 -18.94 -10.17 9.76
CA LEU A 266 -19.23 -8.82 9.26
C LEU A 266 -20.00 -8.79 7.92
N GLU A 267 -20.09 -9.93 7.21
CA GLU A 267 -20.68 -9.97 5.87
C GLU A 267 -22.07 -9.32 5.80
N ASN A 268 -23.00 -9.72 6.68
CA ASN A 268 -24.36 -9.18 6.69
C ASN A 268 -24.39 -7.68 7.07
N GLY A 269 -23.53 -7.26 8.00
CA GLY A 269 -23.46 -5.86 8.44
C GLY A 269 -22.93 -4.93 7.33
N VAL A 270 -21.98 -5.41 6.54
CA VAL A 270 -21.32 -4.61 5.50
C VAL A 270 -22.01 -4.75 4.15
N ILE A 271 -22.25 -5.97 3.66
CA ILE A 271 -22.76 -6.20 2.30
C ILE A 271 -24.27 -6.09 2.24
N SER A 272 -24.99 -6.70 3.17
CA SER A 272 -26.46 -6.75 3.11
C SER A 272 -27.12 -5.49 3.68
N ARG A 273 -26.50 -4.85 4.68
CA ARG A 273 -27.03 -3.64 5.34
C ARG A 273 -26.27 -2.36 4.99
N GLY A 274 -25.14 -2.47 4.30
CA GLY A 274 -24.36 -1.31 3.88
C GLY A 274 -25.04 -0.52 2.77
N THR A 275 -24.52 0.68 2.54
CA THR A 275 -24.91 1.54 1.43
C THR A 275 -24.12 1.18 0.18
N VAL A 276 -24.83 0.92 -0.91
CA VAL A 276 -24.23 0.72 -2.24
C VAL A 276 -23.93 2.09 -2.86
N MET A 277 -22.69 2.30 -3.29
CA MET A 277 -22.19 3.61 -3.75
C MET A 277 -22.09 3.73 -5.29
N ALA A 278 -22.51 2.67 -6.01
CA ALA A 278 -22.57 2.44 -7.46
C ALA A 278 -21.92 3.47 -8.41
#